data_AF-A0A1R2C5Q6-F1
#
_entry.id   AF-A0A1R2C5Q6-F1
#
_cell.length_a   1.000
_cell.length_b   1.000
_cell.length_c   1.000
_cell.angle_alpha   90.00
_cell.angle_beta   90.00
_cell.angle_gamma   90.00
#
_symmetry.space_group_name_H-M   'P 1'
#
loop_
_entity.id
_entity.type
_entity.pdbx_description
1 polymer ?
#
loop_
_entity_poly.entity_id
_entity_poly.type
_entity_poly.pdbx_seq_one_letter_code
_entity_poly.pdbx_strand_id
1 'polypeptide(L)'
;MDNDEGQNSKKCSLCKKSFGLMSKGKECKDCKKHFCNDHVTCIGEKIFLCIICEMEGIKSQTRTVIWDDIERINNETKEISEELAKIEKEKQEKICEIEKIERFLLEQRNLIEDSEKNLQNELDELKKKTEKARKAFEEANNILEINNTTEKEYLEQIEELQDKILQIEGQTISEKERKQQYGLEYENFNRKIRSGLKKGQLFNLLCERCKKLLNIDGEDITTK
;
A
#
# COMPACT_ATOMS: atom_id res chain seq x y z
N MET A 1 7.54 -134.42 -9.96
CA MET A 1 7.71 -133.86 -11.31
C MET A 1 7.12 -132.47 -11.29
N ASP A 2 7.62 -131.61 -10.41
CA ASP A 2 8.93 -130.92 -10.46
C ASP A 2 8.71 -129.52 -11.01
N ASN A 3 9.02 -128.57 -10.14
CA ASN A 3 9.09 -127.13 -10.37
C ASN A 3 9.86 -126.82 -11.65
N ASP A 4 9.43 -125.80 -12.38
CA ASP A 4 10.36 -124.73 -12.73
C ASP A 4 9.60 -123.42 -12.99
N GLU A 5 9.54 -122.61 -11.94
CA GLU A 5 9.37 -121.16 -12.06
C GLU A 5 10.54 -120.62 -12.89
N GLY A 6 10.31 -120.44 -14.19
CA GLY A 6 11.24 -119.79 -15.09
C GLY A 6 11.54 -118.37 -14.60
N GLN A 7 12.66 -118.25 -13.89
CA GLN A 7 13.28 -117.01 -13.45
C GLN A 7 13.36 -116.03 -14.62
N ASN A 8 12.45 -115.05 -14.65
CA ASN A 8 12.61 -113.86 -15.45
C ASN A 8 13.97 -113.24 -15.10
N SER A 9 14.94 -113.37 -16.02
CA SER A 9 16.25 -112.73 -15.90
C SER A 9 16.03 -111.23 -15.70
N LYS A 10 16.09 -110.78 -14.44
CA LYS A 10 15.88 -109.38 -14.12
C LYS A 10 17.04 -108.61 -14.78
N LYS A 11 16.73 -107.67 -15.66
CA LYS A 11 17.69 -106.76 -16.32
C LYS A 11 17.53 -105.36 -15.74
N CYS A 12 18.58 -104.54 -15.77
CA CYS A 12 18.46 -103.13 -15.45
C CYS A 12 17.51 -102.45 -16.45
N SER A 13 16.53 -101.72 -15.95
CA SER A 13 15.52 -101.09 -16.78
C SER A 13 16.08 -99.94 -17.65
N LEU A 14 17.21 -99.33 -17.24
CA LEU A 14 17.89 -98.26 -17.97
C LEU A 14 18.90 -98.81 -18.99
N CYS A 15 19.98 -99.46 -18.55
CA CYS A 15 21.05 -99.92 -19.43
C CYS A 15 20.85 -101.32 -20.03
N LYS A 16 19.74 -102.00 -19.69
CA LYS A 16 19.37 -103.35 -20.16
C LYS A 16 20.37 -104.47 -19.86
N LYS A 17 21.42 -104.21 -19.07
CA LYS A 17 22.37 -105.23 -18.58
C LYS A 17 21.66 -106.23 -17.66
N SER A 18 21.89 -107.53 -17.86
CA SER A 18 21.38 -108.59 -16.98
C SER A 18 22.07 -108.54 -15.62
N PHE A 19 21.33 -108.82 -14.56
CA PHE A 19 21.94 -108.99 -13.24
C PHE A 19 22.68 -110.34 -13.18
N GLY A 20 23.87 -110.37 -12.60
CA GLY A 20 24.67 -111.59 -12.46
C GLY A 20 24.12 -112.49 -11.34
N LEU A 21 24.54 -113.76 -11.32
CA LEU A 21 24.09 -114.77 -10.33
C LEU A 21 24.20 -114.30 -8.86
N MET A 22 25.16 -113.42 -8.55
CA MET A 22 25.41 -112.89 -7.20
C MET A 22 24.79 -111.50 -6.93
N SER A 23 24.40 -110.75 -7.97
CA SER A 23 23.90 -109.37 -7.82
C SER A 23 22.39 -109.33 -7.96
N LYS A 24 21.68 -109.05 -6.85
CA LYS A 24 20.23 -108.77 -6.91
C LYS A 24 20.03 -107.34 -7.39
N GLY A 25 19.34 -107.15 -8.50
CA GLY A 25 18.91 -105.82 -8.95
C GLY A 25 18.13 -105.10 -7.86
N LYS A 26 18.34 -103.79 -7.73
CA LYS A 26 17.63 -102.97 -6.74
C LYS A 26 16.34 -102.45 -7.33
N GLU A 27 15.24 -102.58 -6.61
CA GLU A 27 13.94 -102.08 -7.04
C GLU A 27 13.80 -100.60 -6.64
N CYS A 28 13.42 -99.75 -7.60
CA CYS A 28 13.10 -98.35 -7.31
C CYS A 28 11.80 -98.27 -6.49
N LYS A 29 11.84 -97.52 -5.39
CA LYS A 29 10.68 -97.31 -4.51
C LYS A 29 9.47 -96.76 -5.26
N ASP A 30 9.67 -95.87 -6.22
CA ASP A 30 8.59 -95.13 -6.88
C ASP A 30 8.06 -95.86 -8.10
N CYS A 31 8.92 -96.15 -9.09
CA CYS A 31 8.48 -96.79 -10.34
C CYS A 31 8.47 -98.32 -10.33
N LYS A 32 8.87 -98.96 -9.21
CA LYS A 32 8.89 -100.43 -9.00
C LYS A 32 9.71 -101.24 -10.02
N LYS A 33 10.51 -100.57 -10.85
CA LYS A 33 11.41 -101.17 -11.83
C LYS A 33 12.76 -101.53 -11.18
N HIS A 34 13.43 -102.54 -11.73
CA HIS A 34 14.74 -102.98 -11.22
C HIS A 34 15.90 -102.32 -11.99
N PHE A 35 16.95 -101.95 -11.26
CA PHE A 35 18.11 -101.23 -11.78
C PHE A 35 19.42 -101.77 -11.20
N CYS A 36 20.54 -101.53 -11.89
CA CYS A 36 21.88 -101.85 -11.37
C CYS A 36 22.32 -100.79 -10.37
N ASN A 37 23.35 -101.10 -9.56
CA ASN A 37 23.85 -100.18 -8.53
C ASN A 37 24.23 -98.81 -9.11
N ASP A 38 24.76 -98.75 -10.33
CA ASP A 38 25.15 -97.49 -10.98
C ASP A 38 23.98 -96.57 -11.35
N HIS A 39 22.75 -97.11 -11.42
CA HIS A 39 21.55 -96.36 -11.83
C HIS A 39 20.55 -96.19 -10.71
N VAL A 40 21.01 -96.33 -9.48
CA VAL A 40 20.20 -96.26 -8.28
C VAL A 40 20.93 -95.47 -7.20
N THR A 41 20.20 -94.56 -6.59
CA THR A 41 20.63 -93.83 -5.40
C THR A 41 19.99 -94.47 -4.17
N CYS A 42 20.78 -94.64 -3.11
CA CYS A 42 20.32 -95.17 -1.83
C CYS A 42 19.90 -93.99 -0.93
N ILE A 43 18.60 -93.87 -0.63
CA ILE A 43 18.03 -92.73 0.11
C ILE A 43 17.66 -93.08 1.57
N GLY A 44 18.28 -94.13 2.13
CA GLY A 44 18.06 -94.63 3.49
C GLY A 44 18.53 -96.07 3.64
N GLU A 45 18.22 -96.72 4.76
CA GLU A 45 18.54 -98.13 4.94
C GLU A 45 17.67 -99.01 3.99
N LYS A 46 18.31 -99.54 2.94
CA LYS A 46 17.71 -100.46 1.95
C LYS A 46 16.62 -99.85 1.05
N ILE A 47 16.45 -98.52 1.02
CA ILE A 47 15.53 -97.84 0.11
C ILE A 47 16.31 -97.27 -1.08
N PHE A 48 15.86 -97.62 -2.27
CA PHE A 48 16.54 -97.34 -3.53
C PHE A 48 15.62 -96.54 -4.44
N LEU A 49 16.12 -95.46 -5.04
CA LEU A 49 15.46 -94.73 -6.12
C LEU A 49 16.29 -94.82 -7.39
N CYS A 50 15.64 -94.98 -8.53
CA CYS A 50 16.37 -94.83 -9.79
C CYS A 50 16.66 -93.35 -10.05
N ILE A 51 17.76 -93.09 -10.75
CA ILE A 51 18.21 -91.72 -11.08
C ILE A 51 17.10 -90.91 -11.75
N ILE A 52 16.25 -91.53 -12.58
CA ILE A 52 15.14 -90.83 -13.23
C ILE A 52 14.10 -90.33 -12.20
N CYS A 53 13.63 -91.19 -11.29
CA CYS A 53 12.65 -90.79 -10.28
C CYS A 53 13.23 -89.78 -9.29
N GLU A 54 14.51 -89.92 -8.94
CA GLU A 54 15.21 -88.92 -8.12
C GLU A 54 15.29 -87.55 -8.82
N MET A 55 15.71 -87.51 -10.09
CA MET A 55 15.74 -86.28 -10.88
C MET A 55 14.35 -85.68 -11.08
N GLU A 56 13.31 -86.49 -11.26
CA GLU A 56 11.93 -86.01 -11.34
C GLU A 56 11.45 -85.39 -10.03
N GLY A 57 11.82 -86.00 -8.88
CA GLY A 57 11.58 -85.44 -7.55
C GLY A 57 12.25 -84.09 -7.35
N ILE A 58 13.54 -83.98 -7.67
CA ILE A 58 14.30 -82.71 -7.61
C ILE A 58 13.65 -81.66 -8.52
N LYS A 59 13.35 -82.01 -9.78
CA LYS A 59 12.67 -81.09 -10.72
C LYS A 59 11.31 -80.65 -10.21
N SER A 60 10.56 -81.52 -9.53
CA SER A 60 9.28 -81.16 -8.93
C SER A 60 9.46 -80.15 -7.81
N GLN A 61 10.41 -80.40 -6.89
CA GLN A 61 10.72 -79.48 -5.79
C GLN A 61 11.20 -78.12 -6.31
N THR A 62 12.10 -78.12 -7.30
CA THR A 62 12.58 -76.88 -7.94
C THR A 62 11.42 -76.12 -8.59
N ARG A 63 10.49 -76.80 -9.27
CA ARG A 63 9.31 -76.14 -9.84
C ARG A 63 8.42 -75.52 -8.78
N THR A 64 8.21 -76.19 -7.64
CA THR A 64 7.44 -75.62 -6.53
C THR A 64 8.10 -74.35 -6.00
N VAL A 65 9.41 -74.39 -5.71
CA VAL A 65 10.13 -73.20 -5.21
C VAL A 65 10.08 -72.04 -6.21
N ILE A 66 10.26 -72.31 -7.51
CA ILE A 66 10.14 -71.29 -8.55
C ILE A 66 8.73 -70.69 -8.59
N TRP A 67 7.69 -71.52 -8.47
CA TRP A 67 6.31 -71.04 -8.44
C TRP A 67 6.02 -70.18 -7.20
N ASP A 68 6.47 -70.59 -6.03
CA ASP A 68 6.31 -69.83 -4.79
C ASP A 68 7.04 -68.47 -4.89
N ASP A 69 8.23 -68.44 -5.49
CA ASP A 69 8.98 -67.21 -5.74
C ASP A 69 8.28 -66.29 -6.76
N ILE A 70 7.73 -66.85 -7.84
CA ILE A 70 6.94 -66.09 -8.82
C ILE A 70 5.70 -65.49 -8.16
N GLU A 71 4.99 -66.27 -7.33
CA GLU A 71 3.81 -65.78 -6.62
C GLU A 71 4.16 -64.66 -5.65
N ARG A 72 5.26 -64.80 -4.89
CA ARG A 72 5.76 -63.74 -4.00
C ARG A 72 6.08 -62.46 -4.78
N ILE A 73 6.84 -62.56 -5.87
CA ILE A 73 7.21 -61.39 -6.70
C ILE A 73 5.96 -60.74 -7.30
N ASN A 74 4.97 -61.52 -7.72
CA ASN A 74 3.72 -60.97 -8.26
C ASN A 74 2.93 -60.21 -7.19
N ASN A 75 2.88 -60.72 -5.96
CA ASN A 75 2.24 -60.03 -4.85
C ASN A 75 2.97 -58.72 -4.49
N GLU A 76 4.30 -58.76 -4.37
CA GLU A 76 5.12 -57.55 -4.14
C GLU A 76 4.93 -56.52 -5.26
N THR A 77 4.91 -56.95 -6.53
CA THR A 77 4.68 -56.05 -7.68
C THR A 77 3.30 -55.42 -7.63
N LYS A 78 2.29 -56.17 -7.19
CA LYS A 78 0.92 -55.68 -7.04
C LYS A 78 0.84 -54.64 -5.92
N GLU A 79 1.43 -54.91 -4.76
CA GLU A 79 1.47 -53.98 -3.63
C GLU A 79 2.17 -52.67 -4.03
N ILE A 80 3.33 -52.75 -4.68
CA ILE A 80 4.06 -51.58 -5.18
C ILE A 80 3.21 -50.80 -6.19
N SER A 81 2.48 -51.49 -7.07
CA SER A 81 1.62 -50.83 -8.07
C SER A 81 0.45 -50.09 -7.42
N GLU A 82 -0.16 -50.67 -6.38
CA GLU A 82 -1.24 -50.04 -5.61
C GLU A 82 -0.73 -48.81 -4.83
N GLU A 83 0.45 -48.91 -4.21
CA GLU A 83 1.09 -47.78 -3.53
C GLU A 83 1.45 -46.65 -4.49
N LEU A 84 2.02 -46.96 -5.66
CA LEU A 84 2.32 -45.96 -6.69
C LEU A 84 1.06 -45.25 -7.17
N ALA A 85 -0.03 -45.98 -7.39
CA ALA A 85 -1.30 -45.39 -7.79
C ALA A 85 -1.86 -44.44 -6.71
N LYS A 86 -1.70 -44.80 -5.43
CA LYS A 86 -2.09 -43.96 -4.31
C LYS A 86 -1.25 -42.68 -4.25
N ILE A 87 0.07 -42.80 -4.37
CA ILE A 87 1.00 -41.65 -4.35
C ILE A 87 0.71 -40.70 -5.52
N GLU A 88 0.47 -41.22 -6.73
CA GLU A 88 0.18 -40.36 -7.88
C GLU A 88 -1.16 -39.62 -7.70
N LYS A 89 -2.15 -40.26 -7.10
CA LYS A 89 -3.42 -39.59 -6.76
C LYS A 89 -3.21 -38.47 -5.75
N GLU A 90 -2.50 -38.74 -4.65
CA GLU A 90 -2.18 -37.73 -3.63
C GLU A 90 -1.39 -36.56 -4.23
N LYS A 91 -0.43 -36.85 -5.11
CA LYS A 91 0.34 -35.84 -5.85
C LYS A 91 -0.56 -34.96 -6.73
N GLN A 92 -1.51 -35.55 -7.47
CA GLN A 92 -2.46 -34.79 -8.29
C GLN A 92 -3.35 -33.88 -7.44
N GLU A 93 -3.83 -34.39 -6.30
CA GLU A 93 -4.61 -33.59 -5.34
C GLU A 93 -3.79 -32.40 -4.81
N LYS A 94 -2.53 -32.63 -4.44
CA LYS A 94 -1.61 -31.58 -3.97
C LYS A 94 -1.28 -30.54 -5.04
N ILE A 95 -1.06 -30.96 -6.29
CA ILE A 95 -0.85 -30.04 -7.41
C ILE A 95 -2.09 -29.14 -7.59
N CYS A 96 -3.29 -29.71 -7.55
CA CYS A 96 -4.53 -28.94 -7.66
C CYS A 96 -4.71 -27.94 -6.50
N GLU A 97 -4.32 -28.32 -5.27
CA GLU A 97 -4.32 -27.40 -4.13
C GLU A 97 -3.33 -26.23 -4.34
N ILE A 98 -2.11 -26.53 -4.80
CA ILE A 98 -1.09 -25.51 -5.08
C ILE A 98 -1.57 -24.54 -6.16
N GLU A 99 -2.11 -25.02 -7.28
CA GLU A 99 -2.60 -24.18 -8.36
C GLU A 99 -3.73 -23.23 -7.91
N LYS A 100 -4.60 -23.69 -7.00
CA LYS A 100 -5.64 -22.85 -6.40
C LYS A 100 -5.05 -21.74 -5.54
N ILE A 101 -4.04 -22.07 -4.74
CA ILE A 101 -3.34 -21.09 -3.89
C ILE A 101 -2.60 -20.07 -4.76
N GLU A 102 -1.87 -20.52 -5.79
CA GLU A 102 -1.16 -19.63 -6.71
C GLU A 102 -2.09 -18.65 -7.42
N ARG A 103 -3.25 -19.14 -7.89
CA ARG A 103 -4.26 -18.27 -8.50
C ARG A 103 -4.80 -17.24 -7.51
N PHE A 104 -5.14 -17.67 -6.29
CA PHE A 104 -5.61 -16.76 -5.24
C PHE A 104 -4.56 -15.69 -4.90
N LEU A 105 -3.28 -16.09 -4.77
CA LEU A 105 -2.19 -15.15 -4.51
C LEU A 105 -2.00 -14.15 -5.65
N LEU A 106 -2.14 -14.59 -6.91
CA LEU A 106 -2.06 -13.71 -8.07
C LEU A 106 -3.22 -12.69 -8.09
N GLU A 107 -4.44 -13.14 -7.81
CA GLU A 107 -5.61 -12.25 -7.69
C GLU A 107 -5.43 -11.21 -6.58
N GLN A 108 -4.95 -11.63 -5.40
CA GLN A 108 -4.67 -10.73 -4.29
C GLN A 108 -3.55 -9.73 -4.63
N ARG A 109 -2.48 -10.17 -5.31
CA ARG A 109 -1.42 -9.26 -5.77
C ARG A 109 -1.98 -8.18 -6.68
N ASN A 110 -2.79 -8.55 -7.68
CA ASN A 110 -3.36 -7.58 -8.62
C ASN A 110 -4.27 -6.58 -7.91
N LEU A 111 -5.10 -7.04 -6.96
CA LEU A 111 -5.95 -6.15 -6.16
C LEU A 111 -5.14 -5.15 -5.33
N ILE A 112 -4.03 -5.60 -4.74
CA ILE A 112 -3.13 -4.74 -3.97
C ILE A 112 -2.46 -3.71 -4.90
N GLU A 113 -1.92 -4.15 -6.04
CA GLU A 113 -1.28 -3.25 -7.03
C GLU A 113 -2.24 -2.18 -7.53
N ASP A 114 -3.49 -2.54 -7.84
CA ASP A 114 -4.53 -1.58 -8.24
C ASP A 114 -4.88 -0.61 -7.11
N SER A 115 -4.99 -1.11 -5.87
CA SER A 115 -5.23 -0.27 -4.69
C SER A 115 -4.08 0.71 -4.43
N GLU A 116 -2.84 0.25 -4.51
CA GLU A 116 -1.65 1.09 -4.33
C GLU A 116 -1.59 2.20 -5.39
N LYS A 117 -1.89 1.86 -6.65
CA LYS A 117 -1.96 2.84 -7.74
C LYS A 117 -3.04 3.89 -7.51
N ASN A 118 -4.22 3.48 -7.02
CA ASN A 118 -5.30 4.41 -6.70
C ASN A 118 -4.92 5.35 -5.55
N LEU A 119 -4.35 4.82 -4.46
CA LEU A 119 -3.87 5.62 -3.33
C LEU A 119 -2.76 6.59 -3.74
N GLN A 120 -1.86 6.18 -4.63
CA GLN A 120 -0.81 7.05 -5.16
C GLN A 120 -1.40 8.22 -5.97
N ASN A 121 -2.42 7.95 -6.80
CA ASN A 121 -3.12 9.00 -7.53
C ASN A 121 -3.82 9.99 -6.59
N GLU A 122 -4.52 9.49 -5.56
CA GLU A 122 -5.18 10.33 -4.55
C GLU A 122 -4.17 11.21 -3.79
N LEU A 123 -3.02 10.64 -3.42
CA LEU A 123 -1.95 11.36 -2.76
C LEU A 123 -1.41 12.49 -3.65
N ASP A 124 -1.21 12.23 -4.94
CA ASP A 124 -0.72 13.25 -5.88
C ASP A 124 -1.75 14.35 -6.14
N GLU A 125 -3.03 14.04 -6.15
CA GLU A 125 -4.10 15.04 -6.18
C GLU A 125 -4.12 15.90 -4.91
N LEU A 126 -3.99 15.28 -3.73
CA LEU A 126 -3.92 15.99 -2.46
C LEU A 126 -2.71 16.91 -2.40
N LYS A 127 -1.52 16.44 -2.80
CA LYS A 127 -0.31 17.28 -2.89
C LYS A 127 -0.52 18.50 -3.78
N LYS A 128 -1.16 18.33 -4.95
CA LYS A 128 -1.49 19.45 -5.85
C LYS A 128 -2.47 20.44 -5.19
N LYS A 129 -3.47 19.95 -4.46
CA LYS A 129 -4.42 20.80 -3.72
C LYS A 129 -3.72 21.57 -2.59
N THR A 130 -2.87 20.90 -1.82
CA THR A 130 -2.08 21.52 -0.75
C THR A 130 -1.15 22.59 -1.28
N GLU A 131 -0.45 22.34 -2.39
CA GLU A 131 0.44 23.33 -3.00
C GLU A 131 -0.33 24.58 -3.47
N LYS A 132 -1.51 24.39 -4.08
CA LYS A 132 -2.39 25.52 -4.45
C LYS A 132 -2.85 26.32 -3.22
N ALA A 133 -3.28 25.63 -2.16
CA ALA A 133 -3.72 26.26 -0.93
C ALA A 133 -2.58 27.03 -0.26
N ARG A 134 -1.37 26.48 -0.27
CA ARG A 134 -0.17 27.13 0.25
C ARG A 134 0.14 28.43 -0.52
N LYS A 135 0.11 28.41 -1.84
CA LYS A 135 0.33 29.62 -2.66
C LYS A 135 -0.73 30.69 -2.38
N ALA A 136 -2.00 30.31 -2.30
CA ALA A 136 -3.07 31.24 -1.96
C ALA A 136 -2.90 31.86 -0.55
N PHE A 137 -2.40 31.08 0.41
CA PHE A 137 -2.08 31.56 1.75
C PHE A 137 -0.89 32.54 1.73
N GLU A 138 0.18 32.24 0.99
CA GLU A 138 1.32 33.13 0.81
C GLU A 138 0.89 34.47 0.15
N GLU A 139 0.04 34.41 -0.88
CA GLU A 139 -0.55 35.60 -1.53
C GLU A 139 -1.39 36.43 -0.56
N ALA A 140 -2.25 35.79 0.23
CA ALA A 140 -3.09 36.46 1.21
C ALA A 140 -2.27 37.16 2.30
N ASN A 141 -1.19 36.52 2.77
CA ASN A 141 -0.27 37.15 3.74
C ASN A 141 0.43 38.37 3.15
N ASN A 142 0.91 38.29 1.90
CA ASN A 142 1.53 39.46 1.24
C ASN A 142 0.55 40.63 1.11
N ILE A 143 -0.72 40.37 0.76
CA ILE A 143 -1.76 41.41 0.70
C ILE A 143 -2.01 42.01 2.09
N LEU A 144 -2.04 41.18 3.13
CA LEU A 144 -2.25 41.62 4.50
C LEU A 144 -1.09 42.49 5.00
N GLU A 145 0.15 42.14 4.66
CA GLU A 145 1.33 42.98 4.95
C GLU A 145 1.25 44.34 4.27
N ILE A 146 0.90 44.38 2.97
CA ILE A 146 0.72 45.63 2.22
C ILE A 146 -0.40 46.48 2.83
N ASN A 147 -1.52 45.86 3.21
CA ASN A 147 -2.63 46.58 3.85
C ASN A 147 -2.20 47.18 5.20
N ASN A 148 -1.45 46.43 6.01
CA ASN A 148 -0.96 46.91 7.30
C ASN A 148 0.02 48.07 7.14
N THR A 149 0.90 48.05 6.13
CA THR A 149 1.81 49.19 5.87
C THR A 149 1.02 50.41 5.39
N THR A 150 0.06 50.20 4.48
CA THR A 150 -0.77 51.27 3.95
C THR A 150 -1.65 51.89 5.03
N GLU A 151 -2.21 51.08 5.94
CA GLU A 151 -2.99 51.57 7.08
C GLU A 151 -2.15 52.46 8.00
N LYS A 152 -0.90 52.08 8.29
CA LYS A 152 0.02 52.91 9.08
C LYS A 152 0.31 54.25 8.39
N GLU A 153 0.60 54.23 7.09
CA GLU A 153 0.83 55.46 6.31
C GLU A 153 -0.39 56.39 6.34
N TYR A 154 -1.61 55.85 6.23
CA TYR A 154 -2.82 56.66 6.34
C TYR A 154 -3.06 57.20 7.74
N LEU A 155 -2.76 56.43 8.79
CA LEU A 155 -2.86 56.91 10.17
C LEU A 155 -1.90 58.06 10.43
N GLU A 156 -0.65 57.97 9.95
CA GLU A 156 0.33 59.07 10.04
C GLU A 156 -0.15 60.33 9.28
N GLN A 157 -0.71 60.17 8.08
CA GLN A 157 -1.30 61.29 7.33
C GLN A 157 -2.50 61.93 8.05
N ILE A 158 -3.35 61.12 8.69
CA ILE A 158 -4.49 61.63 9.47
C ILE A 158 -3.99 62.43 10.66
N GLU A 159 -2.97 61.96 11.37
CA GLU A 159 -2.36 62.67 12.50
C GLU A 159 -1.78 64.03 12.05
N GLU A 160 -1.02 64.07 10.94
CA GLU A 160 -0.53 65.33 10.39
C GLU A 160 -1.64 66.30 9.99
N LEU A 161 -2.73 65.80 9.43
CA LEU A 161 -3.87 66.63 9.04
C LEU A 161 -4.62 67.16 10.26
N GLN A 162 -4.75 66.38 11.33
CA GLN A 162 -5.32 66.83 12.59
C GLN A 162 -4.49 67.97 13.20
N ASP A 163 -3.16 67.85 13.20
CA ASP A 163 -2.27 68.91 13.66
C ASP A 163 -2.41 70.18 12.84
N LYS A 164 -2.49 70.06 11.50
CA LYS A 164 -2.73 71.21 10.60
C LYS A 164 -4.08 71.88 10.88
N ILE A 165 -5.12 71.09 11.14
CA ILE A 165 -6.45 71.63 11.50
C ILE A 165 -6.35 72.44 12.80
N LEU A 166 -5.73 71.89 13.85
CA LEU A 166 -5.53 72.59 15.12
C LEU A 166 -4.75 73.90 14.96
N GLN A 167 -3.71 73.91 14.11
CA GLN A 167 -2.97 75.13 13.78
C GLN A 167 -3.85 76.18 13.10
N ILE A 168 -4.64 75.78 12.10
CA ILE A 168 -5.55 76.69 11.37
C ILE A 168 -6.66 77.22 12.30
N GLU A 169 -7.19 76.39 13.19
CA GLU A 169 -8.16 76.81 14.21
C GLU A 169 -7.56 77.88 15.13
N GLY A 170 -6.33 77.67 15.61
CA GLY A 170 -5.59 78.65 16.41
C GLY A 170 -5.37 79.97 15.66
N GLN A 171 -4.95 79.92 14.39
CA GLN A 171 -4.81 81.10 13.53
C GLN A 171 -6.15 81.82 13.32
N THR A 172 -7.24 81.06 13.14
CA THR A 172 -8.59 81.62 12.96
C THR A 172 -9.06 82.36 14.20
N ILE A 173 -8.77 81.84 15.40
CA ILE A 173 -9.08 82.53 16.67
C ILE A 173 -8.27 83.81 16.77
N SER A 174 -6.96 83.76 16.52
CA SER A 174 -6.07 84.93 16.54
C SER A 174 -6.53 86.03 15.57
N GLU A 175 -6.89 85.67 14.33
CA GLU A 175 -7.40 86.64 13.35
C GLU A 175 -8.77 87.22 13.75
N LYS A 176 -9.64 86.45 14.43
CA LYS A 176 -10.88 86.98 15.01
C LYS A 176 -10.60 88.01 16.10
N GLU A 177 -9.64 87.75 16.97
CA GLU A 177 -9.22 88.70 18.03
C GLU A 177 -8.63 89.98 17.42
N ARG A 178 -7.75 89.86 16.42
CA ARG A 178 -7.20 91.02 15.69
C ARG A 178 -8.30 91.83 14.99
N LYS A 179 -9.26 91.15 14.36
CA LYS A 179 -10.42 91.82 13.74
C LYS A 179 -11.23 92.62 14.77
N GLN A 180 -11.44 92.08 15.97
CA GLN A 180 -12.12 92.80 17.04
C GLN A 180 -11.30 94.01 17.53
N GLN A 181 -9.98 93.85 17.72
CA GLN A 181 -9.08 94.94 18.09
C GLN A 181 -9.09 96.07 17.05
N TYR A 182 -8.92 95.75 15.76
CA TYR A 182 -8.99 96.74 14.68
C TYR A 182 -10.37 97.40 14.59
N GLY A 183 -11.45 96.66 14.89
CA GLY A 183 -12.80 97.24 15.01
C GLY A 183 -12.87 98.31 16.11
N LEU A 184 -12.36 98.00 17.30
CA LEU A 184 -12.31 98.95 18.43
C LEU A 184 -11.40 100.15 18.14
N GLU A 185 -10.23 99.92 17.52
CA GLU A 185 -9.33 100.99 17.09
C GLU A 185 -10.01 101.90 16.07
N TYR A 186 -10.69 101.32 15.08
CA TYR A 186 -11.44 102.06 14.06
C TYR A 186 -12.55 102.91 14.69
N GLU A 187 -13.33 102.36 15.63
CA GLU A 187 -14.34 103.11 16.36
C GLU A 187 -13.74 104.26 17.18
N ASN A 188 -12.60 104.01 17.84
CA ASN A 188 -11.86 105.03 18.58
C ASN A 188 -11.32 106.14 17.66
N PHE A 189 -10.75 105.80 16.51
CA PHE A 189 -10.32 106.77 15.49
C PHE A 189 -11.50 107.57 14.96
N ASN A 190 -12.61 106.93 14.62
CA ASN A 190 -13.83 107.61 14.18
C ASN A 190 -14.35 108.59 15.25
N ARG A 191 -14.35 108.19 16.52
CA ARG A 191 -14.74 109.07 17.65
C ARG A 191 -13.79 110.26 17.79
N LYS A 192 -12.46 110.03 17.69
CA LYS A 192 -11.44 111.08 17.71
C LYS A 192 -11.59 112.05 16.55
N ILE A 193 -11.87 111.58 15.33
CA ILE A 193 -12.12 112.45 14.17
C ILE A 193 -13.39 113.29 14.41
N ARG A 194 -14.49 112.67 14.83
CA ARG A 194 -15.75 113.38 15.14
C ARG A 194 -15.59 114.44 16.24
N SER A 195 -14.74 114.20 17.24
CA SER A 195 -14.48 115.13 18.35
C SER A 195 -13.37 116.14 18.08
N GLY A 196 -12.41 115.81 17.22
CA GLY A 196 -11.34 116.70 16.74
C GLY A 196 -11.87 117.75 15.76
N LEU A 197 -12.99 117.47 15.09
CA LEU A 197 -13.74 118.45 14.34
C LEU A 197 -14.54 119.34 15.31
N LYS A 198 -13.91 120.42 15.79
CA LYS A 198 -14.65 121.48 16.50
C LYS A 198 -15.74 122.01 15.57
N LYS A 199 -17.00 122.10 16.04
CA LYS A 199 -18.13 122.67 15.26
C LYS A 199 -17.74 123.98 14.55
N GLY A 200 -16.98 124.85 15.22
CA GLY A 200 -16.47 126.11 14.65
C GLY A 200 -15.45 125.96 13.52
N GLN A 201 -14.66 124.89 13.48
CA GLN A 201 -13.73 124.62 12.37
C GLN A 201 -14.45 123.98 11.17
N LEU A 202 -15.48 123.17 11.41
CA LEU A 202 -16.33 122.63 10.34
C LEU A 202 -17.15 123.74 9.67
N PHE A 203 -17.66 124.69 10.45
CA PHE A 203 -18.43 125.82 9.95
C PHE A 203 -17.66 126.64 8.91
N ASN A 204 -16.35 126.82 9.10
CA ASN A 204 -15.48 127.56 8.18
C ASN A 204 -15.19 126.85 6.85
N LEU A 205 -15.46 125.55 6.74
CA LEU A 205 -15.22 124.73 5.54
C LEU A 205 -16.51 124.47 4.73
N LEU A 206 -17.68 124.78 5.28
CA LEU A 206 -18.96 124.60 4.61
C LEU A 206 -19.22 125.75 3.62
N CYS A 207 -19.78 125.44 2.45
CA CYS A 207 -20.27 126.48 1.55
C CYS A 207 -21.49 127.21 2.17
N GLU A 208 -21.75 128.43 1.73
CA GLU A 208 -22.83 129.29 2.26
C GLU A 208 -24.21 128.63 2.27
N ARG A 209 -24.47 127.73 1.32
CA ARG A 209 -25.73 126.98 1.25
C ARG A 209 -25.86 125.94 2.38
N CYS A 210 -24.77 125.28 2.74
CA CYS A 210 -24.76 124.25 3.78
C CYS A 210 -24.77 124.83 5.20
N LYS A 211 -24.15 126.00 5.41
CA LYS A 211 -24.20 126.73 6.69
C LYS A 211 -25.64 127.08 7.10
N LYS A 212 -26.46 127.51 6.14
CA LYS A 212 -27.87 127.89 6.38
C LYS A 212 -28.77 126.73 6.84
N LEU A 213 -28.41 125.49 6.52
CA LEU A 213 -29.20 124.31 6.89
C LEU A 213 -29.00 123.85 8.33
N LEU A 214 -27.96 124.33 9.03
CA LEU A 214 -27.59 123.90 10.38
C LEU A 214 -28.11 124.80 11.52
N ASN A 215 -28.77 125.93 11.20
CA ASN A 215 -29.35 126.85 12.19
C ASN A 215 -30.82 126.51 12.51
N ILE A 216 -31.03 125.41 13.25
CA ILE A 216 -32.28 125.03 13.94
C ILE A 216 -31.80 124.25 15.19
N ASP A 217 -31.88 124.67 16.45
CA ASP A 217 -32.54 125.75 17.16
C ASP A 217 -31.56 126.39 18.16
N GLY A 218 -31.78 127.67 18.45
CA GLY A 218 -30.78 128.58 19.02
C GLY A 218 -30.22 128.24 20.40
N GLU A 219 -28.90 128.40 20.49
CA GLU A 219 -28.26 129.16 21.56
C GLU A 219 -26.94 129.72 21.01
N ASP A 220 -26.85 131.05 21.00
CA ASP A 220 -25.70 131.84 20.57
C ASP A 220 -24.45 131.48 21.38
N ILE A 221 -23.35 131.12 20.70
CA ILE A 221 -22.02 131.06 21.32
C ILE A 221 -21.06 131.97 20.55
N THR A 222 -21.27 133.27 20.73
CA THR A 222 -20.21 134.27 20.70
C THR A 222 -20.41 135.20 21.89
N THR A 223 -19.81 134.87 23.05
CA THR A 223 -18.97 135.74 23.91
C THR A 223 -18.96 135.27 25.38
N LYS A 224 -18.05 134.33 25.69
CA LYS A 224 -16.96 134.46 26.69
C LYS A 224 -16.10 133.20 26.69
#